data_AF-V4HAU7-F1
#
_entry.id   AF-V4HAU7-F1
#
_cell.length_a   1.000
_cell.length_b   1.000
_cell.length_c   1.000
_cell.angle_alpha   90.00
_cell.angle_beta   90.00
_cell.angle_gamma   90.00
#
_symmetry.space_group_name_H-M   'P 1'
#
loop_
_entity.id
_entity.type
_entity.pdbx_description
1 polymer ?
#
loop_
_entity_poly.entity_id
_entity_poly.type
_entity_poly.pdbx_seq_one_letter_code
_entity_poly.pdbx_strand_id
1 'polypeptide(L)'
;MSNTYKFLPALGLLSAFAAHATTPQPHPVKAHAQQHIADSIAWIDEQGISCEQNTNAHPMCDTVKVYFDDGEYDPSRTNSKQTILVMDYGMDLQTVLRYRSRIKAAYKYDPDTQTFVADNPSVSISRLGQKVLSDIDGFTYTDPDTDTVKPGFLPAAWLGDLAAKYVAAASQDKYDHETGVPHFSHGTKVFGYLAQHNPDAEFVIIDTSTFSPFIMHKDDICNRDIDAFYVKMERAAGSLLRNVIEVNDIEYINYSGGFERRDVQNAWTSNKCNGSLSNYKAKRFVQSIRPVYDKLFSTYGVLGIHAGAVSATNNENPLDVIDYQNRIRVMSYTTGSVDTQISQDAKTGWQDVFVNHSSEFDGHKYIDMYVNFGYGRSAFWETNSTPKMSSDVYGMRYGADWEFPSSSWAAPIATSYAIAVQSQIEWGFDPAYLKRTLISQDCYDNGGHFINFALSDFIYAGNGRCRLQDPLKYRLDTLNQQGYLK
;
A
#
# COMPACT_ATOMS: atom_id res chain seq x y z
N MET A 1 -23.76 79.29 25.99
CA MET A 1 -24.23 78.78 24.69
C MET A 1 -24.06 77.27 24.72
N SER A 2 -25.17 76.55 24.78
CA SER A 2 -25.28 75.11 25.05
C SER A 2 -25.33 74.33 23.74
N ASN A 3 -24.38 73.41 23.52
CA ASN A 3 -24.44 72.42 22.45
C ASN A 3 -24.58 71.02 23.05
N THR A 4 -25.80 70.52 23.04
CA THR A 4 -26.18 69.13 23.34
C THR A 4 -26.00 68.26 22.10
N TYR A 5 -25.07 67.30 22.13
CA TYR A 5 -24.96 66.23 21.14
C TYR A 5 -25.86 65.05 21.58
N LYS A 6 -26.82 64.70 20.73
CA LYS A 6 -27.66 63.50 20.85
C LYS A 6 -26.90 62.28 20.31
N PHE A 7 -26.70 61.28 21.16
CA PHE A 7 -26.28 59.93 20.77
C PHE A 7 -27.49 59.14 20.24
N LEU A 8 -27.36 58.54 19.05
CA LEU A 8 -28.28 57.55 18.48
C LEU A 8 -27.66 56.16 18.66
N PRO A 9 -28.39 55.16 19.20
CA PRO A 9 -27.91 53.78 19.22
C PRO A 9 -28.16 53.12 17.86
N ALA A 10 -27.10 52.55 17.28
CA ALA A 10 -27.19 51.70 16.10
C ALA A 10 -27.70 50.31 16.52
N LEU A 11 -28.91 49.93 16.08
CA LEU A 11 -29.39 48.56 16.13
C LEU A 11 -28.66 47.74 15.06
N GLY A 12 -27.75 46.87 15.47
CA GLY A 12 -27.17 45.83 14.62
C GLY A 12 -28.15 44.67 14.46
N LEU A 13 -28.69 44.48 13.26
CA LEU A 13 -29.43 43.29 12.87
C LEU A 13 -28.46 42.10 12.74
N LEU A 14 -28.48 41.21 13.73
CA LEU A 14 -27.84 39.89 13.66
C LEU A 14 -28.71 38.97 12.77
N SER A 15 -28.33 38.85 11.50
CA SER A 15 -28.86 37.83 10.60
C SER A 15 -28.30 36.47 11.02
N ALA A 16 -29.12 35.64 11.65
CA ALA A 16 -28.80 34.25 11.90
C ALA A 16 -28.77 33.49 10.56
N PHE A 17 -27.58 33.25 10.02
CA PHE A 17 -27.40 32.28 8.93
C PHE A 17 -27.61 30.87 9.51
N ALA A 18 -28.81 30.34 9.34
CA ALA A 18 -29.06 28.92 9.54
C ALA A 18 -28.30 28.14 8.46
N ALA A 19 -27.13 27.61 8.81
CA ALA A 19 -26.42 26.64 8.00
C ALA A 19 -27.35 25.43 7.83
N HIS A 20 -27.94 25.30 6.63
CA HIS A 20 -28.71 24.11 6.28
C HIS A 20 -27.71 22.96 6.22
N ALA A 21 -27.81 22.01 7.14
CA ALA A 21 -27.04 20.78 7.09
C ALA A 21 -27.43 20.04 5.79
N THR A 22 -26.61 20.17 4.75
CA THR A 22 -26.74 19.36 3.54
C THR A 22 -26.38 17.94 3.92
N THR A 23 -27.37 17.04 3.92
CA THR A 23 -27.13 15.60 4.03
C THR A 23 -26.14 15.19 2.93
N PRO A 24 -25.04 14.49 3.26
CA PRO A 24 -24.09 14.00 2.27
C PRO A 24 -24.83 13.22 1.18
N GLN A 25 -24.67 13.62 -0.08
CA GLN A 25 -25.22 12.84 -1.19
C GLN A 25 -24.38 11.57 -1.36
N PRO A 26 -25.00 10.39 -1.50
CA PRO A 26 -24.27 9.15 -1.73
C PRO A 26 -23.53 9.23 -3.07
N HIS A 27 -22.39 8.53 -3.17
CA HIS A 27 -21.66 8.39 -4.43
C HIS A 27 -22.59 7.87 -5.55
N PRO A 28 -22.56 8.42 -6.78
CA PRO A 28 -23.52 8.07 -7.84
C PRO A 28 -23.52 6.58 -8.20
N VAL A 29 -22.36 5.92 -8.06
CA VAL A 29 -22.20 4.47 -8.33
C VAL A 29 -22.91 3.58 -7.31
N LYS A 30 -23.20 4.09 -6.10
CA LYS A 30 -23.60 3.25 -4.95
C LYS A 30 -24.90 2.47 -5.18
N ALA A 31 -25.90 3.09 -5.80
CA ALA A 31 -27.17 2.41 -6.09
C ALA A 31 -27.00 1.26 -7.09
N HIS A 32 -26.21 1.47 -8.15
CA HIS A 32 -25.89 0.45 -9.14
C HIS A 32 -25.08 -0.70 -8.53
N ALA A 33 -24.12 -0.37 -7.66
CA ALA A 33 -23.35 -1.35 -6.91
C ALA A 33 -24.24 -2.26 -6.06
N GLN A 34 -25.19 -1.67 -5.31
CA GLN A 34 -26.13 -2.42 -4.47
C GLN A 34 -27.02 -3.36 -5.29
N GLN A 35 -27.48 -2.90 -6.46
CA GLN A 35 -28.26 -3.76 -7.36
C GLN A 35 -27.41 -4.93 -7.89
N HIS A 36 -26.20 -4.66 -8.37
CA HIS A 36 -25.28 -5.70 -8.83
C HIS A 36 -25.01 -6.76 -7.76
N ILE A 37 -24.76 -6.32 -6.52
CA ILE A 37 -24.56 -7.23 -5.37
C ILE A 37 -25.80 -8.11 -5.14
N ALA A 38 -27.00 -7.50 -5.12
CA ALA A 38 -28.24 -8.23 -4.92
C ALA A 38 -28.49 -9.26 -6.05
N ASP A 39 -28.24 -8.87 -7.30
CA ASP A 39 -28.39 -9.74 -8.47
C ASP A 39 -27.40 -10.91 -8.43
N SER A 40 -26.13 -10.66 -8.06
CA SER A 40 -25.13 -11.71 -7.91
C SER A 40 -25.50 -12.70 -6.82
N ILE A 41 -25.99 -12.23 -5.67
CA ILE A 41 -26.46 -13.11 -4.57
C ILE A 41 -27.65 -13.95 -5.02
N ALA A 42 -28.67 -13.30 -5.63
CA ALA A 42 -29.87 -13.97 -6.13
C ALA A 42 -29.51 -15.05 -7.16
N TRP A 43 -28.58 -14.76 -8.08
CA TRP A 43 -28.10 -15.73 -9.05
C TRP A 43 -27.44 -16.95 -8.37
N ILE A 44 -26.59 -16.76 -7.35
CA ILE A 44 -25.99 -17.89 -6.62
C ILE A 44 -27.08 -18.75 -5.95
N ASP A 45 -28.10 -18.12 -5.36
CA ASP A 45 -29.22 -18.79 -4.70
C ASP A 45 -30.11 -19.56 -5.67
N GLU A 46 -30.54 -18.93 -6.76
CA GLU A 46 -31.43 -19.52 -7.77
C GLU A 46 -30.77 -20.72 -8.48
N GLN A 47 -29.46 -20.66 -8.70
CA GLN A 47 -28.69 -21.77 -9.27
C GLN A 47 -28.37 -22.87 -8.24
N GLY A 48 -28.63 -22.64 -6.94
CA GLY A 48 -28.34 -23.61 -5.89
C GLY A 48 -26.85 -23.96 -5.79
N ILE A 49 -25.96 -22.99 -6.03
CA ILE A 49 -24.51 -23.26 -6.08
C ILE A 49 -23.97 -23.49 -4.67
N SER A 50 -23.41 -24.68 -4.44
CA SER A 50 -22.74 -25.06 -3.20
C SER A 50 -21.60 -26.03 -3.50
N CYS A 51 -20.38 -25.65 -3.15
CA CYS A 51 -19.15 -26.40 -3.43
C CYS A 51 -18.64 -27.19 -2.21
N GLU A 52 -19.43 -27.25 -1.14
CA GLU A 52 -19.12 -28.00 0.08
C GLU A 52 -19.50 -29.49 -0.01
N GLN A 53 -20.34 -29.88 -1.00
CA GLN A 53 -20.91 -31.23 -1.07
C GLN A 53 -20.20 -32.12 -2.11
N ASN A 54 -19.53 -33.17 -1.63
CA ASN A 54 -18.74 -34.10 -2.46
C ASN A 54 -19.55 -34.97 -3.44
N THR A 55 -20.87 -35.10 -3.29
CA THR A 55 -21.64 -36.10 -4.04
C THR A 55 -22.46 -35.54 -5.21
N ASN A 56 -22.64 -34.21 -5.33
CA ASN A 56 -23.33 -33.54 -6.45
C ASN A 56 -22.90 -32.06 -6.55
N ALA A 57 -21.59 -31.80 -6.67
CA ALA A 57 -21.10 -30.43 -6.80
C ALA A 57 -21.64 -29.77 -8.08
N HIS A 58 -22.15 -28.55 -7.97
CA HIS A 58 -22.61 -27.75 -9.12
C HIS A 58 -21.46 -27.55 -10.13
N PRO A 59 -21.69 -27.43 -11.46
CA PRO A 59 -20.61 -27.18 -12.45
C PRO A 59 -19.78 -25.89 -12.21
N MET A 60 -20.26 -24.99 -11.36
CA MET A 60 -19.54 -23.79 -10.93
C MET A 60 -18.50 -24.08 -9.84
N CYS A 61 -18.48 -25.29 -9.29
CA CYS A 61 -17.53 -25.77 -8.32
C CYS A 61 -16.33 -26.47 -8.96
N ASP A 62 -16.37 -26.69 -10.28
CA ASP A 62 -15.22 -27.18 -11.03
C ASP A 62 -14.04 -26.21 -10.84
N THR A 63 -12.87 -26.76 -10.55
CA THR A 63 -11.63 -25.99 -10.54
C THR A 63 -11.28 -25.55 -11.95
N VAL A 64 -10.94 -24.27 -12.08
CA VAL A 64 -10.37 -23.67 -13.26
C VAL A 64 -9.05 -23.01 -12.89
N LYS A 65 -8.10 -23.07 -13.81
CA LYS A 65 -6.85 -22.32 -13.71
C LYS A 65 -6.97 -21.09 -14.58
N VAL A 66 -6.82 -19.92 -13.95
CA VAL A 66 -6.89 -18.63 -14.62
C VAL A 66 -5.49 -18.05 -14.64
N TYR A 67 -5.05 -17.64 -15.81
CA TYR A 67 -3.76 -17.01 -16.05
C TYR A 67 -3.92 -15.50 -16.15
N PHE A 68 -2.86 -14.75 -15.82
CA PHE A 68 -2.81 -13.30 -16.00
C PHE A 68 -3.17 -12.88 -17.44
N ASP A 69 -2.64 -13.61 -18.43
CA ASP A 69 -2.90 -13.34 -19.85
C ASP A 69 -4.32 -13.74 -20.32
N ASP A 70 -5.13 -14.40 -19.48
CA ASP A 70 -6.54 -14.68 -19.81
C ASP A 70 -7.42 -13.40 -19.70
N GLY A 71 -6.92 -12.37 -19.04
CA GLY A 71 -7.55 -11.05 -18.92
C GLY A 71 -6.70 -9.93 -19.51
N GLU A 72 -7.30 -8.75 -19.68
CA GLU A 72 -6.65 -7.61 -20.31
C GLU A 72 -6.65 -6.38 -19.39
N TYR A 73 -5.62 -5.55 -19.53
CA TYR A 73 -5.57 -4.22 -18.96
C TYR A 73 -6.56 -3.29 -19.67
N ASP A 74 -7.36 -2.54 -18.91
CA ASP A 74 -8.37 -1.60 -19.40
C ASP A 74 -8.00 -0.15 -19.00
N PRO A 75 -7.39 0.64 -19.90
CA PRO A 75 -7.01 2.02 -19.61
C PRO A 75 -8.20 2.96 -19.37
N SER A 76 -9.44 2.55 -19.66
CA SER A 76 -10.62 3.36 -19.34
C SER A 76 -11.00 3.35 -17.85
N ARG A 77 -10.40 2.43 -17.08
CA ARG A 77 -10.60 2.27 -15.62
C ARG A 77 -9.56 2.99 -14.77
N THR A 78 -8.55 3.57 -15.40
CA THR A 78 -7.36 4.03 -14.71
C THR A 78 -6.93 5.42 -15.15
N ASN A 79 -6.01 5.98 -14.38
CA ASN A 79 -5.34 7.23 -14.63
C ASN A 79 -3.84 6.95 -14.76
N SER A 80 -3.28 7.17 -15.95
CA SER A 80 -1.86 6.93 -16.24
C SER A 80 -0.89 7.80 -15.46
N LYS A 81 -1.38 8.83 -14.76
CA LYS A 81 -0.64 9.63 -13.77
C LYS A 81 -0.73 9.08 -12.35
N GLN A 82 -1.04 7.79 -12.23
CA GLN A 82 -1.10 7.04 -10.97
C GLN A 82 -0.55 5.62 -11.17
N THR A 83 0.55 5.49 -11.92
CA THR A 83 1.17 4.19 -12.16
C THR A 83 2.06 3.77 -11.01
N ILE A 84 1.71 2.68 -10.35
CA ILE A 84 2.40 2.14 -9.18
C ILE A 84 3.08 0.82 -9.52
N LEU A 85 4.41 0.76 -9.33
CA LEU A 85 5.14 -0.50 -9.23
C LEU A 85 5.02 -1.05 -7.81
N VAL A 86 4.40 -2.21 -7.67
CA VAL A 86 4.27 -2.93 -6.40
C VAL A 86 5.27 -4.08 -6.36
N MET A 87 6.15 -4.06 -5.36
CA MET A 87 7.14 -5.11 -5.12
C MET A 87 6.82 -5.82 -3.82
N ASP A 88 6.16 -6.97 -3.92
CA ASP A 88 5.78 -7.82 -2.79
C ASP A 88 5.64 -9.28 -3.24
N TYR A 89 5.18 -10.22 -2.41
CA TYR A 89 5.01 -11.63 -2.79
C TYR A 89 3.59 -12.14 -2.57
N GLY A 90 3.17 -13.09 -3.43
CA GLY A 90 1.88 -13.79 -3.31
C GLY A 90 0.68 -12.90 -3.59
N MET A 91 0.71 -12.07 -4.64
CA MET A 91 -0.38 -11.17 -5.03
C MET A 91 -1.34 -11.79 -6.07
N ASP A 92 -1.05 -13.02 -6.51
CA ASP A 92 -1.56 -13.61 -7.75
C ASP A 92 -3.09 -13.56 -7.89
N LEU A 93 -3.85 -13.94 -6.85
CA LEU A 93 -5.32 -13.94 -6.90
C LEU A 93 -5.89 -12.57 -7.24
N GLN A 94 -5.37 -11.52 -6.59
CA GLN A 94 -5.84 -10.15 -6.77
C GLN A 94 -5.41 -9.60 -8.14
N THR A 95 -4.20 -9.96 -8.58
CA THR A 95 -3.62 -9.55 -9.87
C THR A 95 -4.30 -10.21 -11.06
N VAL A 96 -4.69 -11.49 -10.95
CA VAL A 96 -5.25 -12.29 -12.04
C VAL A 96 -6.77 -12.15 -12.14
N LEU A 97 -7.48 -11.87 -11.04
CA LEU A 97 -8.94 -11.78 -11.02
C LEU A 97 -9.44 -10.41 -10.55
N ARG A 98 -9.42 -10.15 -9.23
CA ARG A 98 -10.20 -9.08 -8.60
C ARG A 98 -9.92 -7.67 -9.13
N TYR A 99 -8.69 -7.38 -9.52
CA TYR A 99 -8.26 -6.08 -10.04
C TYR A 99 -7.56 -6.21 -11.40
N ARG A 100 -7.80 -7.31 -12.13
CA ARG A 100 -7.06 -7.66 -13.33
C ARG A 100 -7.06 -6.54 -14.35
N SER A 101 -8.20 -5.90 -14.57
CA SER A 101 -8.38 -4.78 -15.50
C SER A 101 -7.47 -3.59 -15.22
N ARG A 102 -6.88 -3.48 -14.03
CA ARG A 102 -6.01 -2.37 -13.61
C ARG A 102 -4.53 -2.72 -13.57
N ILE A 103 -4.17 -3.96 -13.89
CA ILE A 103 -2.78 -4.42 -13.92
C ILE A 103 -2.23 -4.33 -15.35
N LYS A 104 -1.27 -3.44 -15.58
CA LYS A 104 -0.60 -3.28 -16.88
C LYS A 104 0.30 -4.46 -17.22
N ALA A 105 1.08 -4.90 -16.24
CA ALA A 105 2.07 -5.95 -16.45
C ALA A 105 2.45 -6.64 -15.13
N ALA A 106 2.80 -7.92 -15.24
CA ALA A 106 3.42 -8.71 -14.20
C ALA A 106 4.84 -9.11 -14.63
N TYR A 107 5.77 -9.08 -13.68
CA TYR A 107 7.16 -9.42 -13.90
C TYR A 107 7.68 -10.35 -12.81
N LYS A 108 8.66 -11.17 -13.19
CA LYS A 108 9.46 -11.96 -12.26
C LYS A 108 10.94 -11.76 -12.55
N TYR A 109 11.76 -12.09 -11.57
CA TYR A 109 13.20 -12.16 -11.78
C TYR A 109 13.59 -13.55 -12.29
N ASP A 110 14.35 -13.56 -13.39
CA ASP A 110 14.95 -14.77 -13.95
C ASP A 110 16.45 -14.82 -13.55
N PRO A 111 16.87 -15.80 -12.73
CA PRO A 111 18.25 -15.91 -12.28
C PRO A 111 19.24 -16.30 -13.38
N ASP A 112 18.78 -16.96 -14.46
CA ASP A 112 19.64 -17.41 -15.55
C ASP A 112 20.05 -16.24 -16.43
N THR A 113 19.07 -15.43 -16.85
CA THR A 113 19.33 -14.20 -17.60
C THR A 113 19.77 -13.03 -16.73
N GLN A 114 19.53 -13.13 -15.41
CA GLN A 114 19.79 -12.08 -14.40
C GLN A 114 18.98 -10.80 -14.69
N THR A 115 17.77 -10.97 -15.21
CA THR A 115 16.91 -9.87 -15.62
C THR A 115 15.48 -10.02 -15.11
N PHE A 116 14.75 -8.90 -15.03
CA PHE A 116 13.30 -8.92 -14.88
C PHE A 116 12.65 -9.16 -16.23
N VAL A 117 11.84 -10.21 -16.31
CA VAL A 117 11.14 -10.69 -17.50
C VAL A 117 9.63 -10.71 -17.25
N ALA A 118 8.84 -10.60 -18.32
CA ALA A 118 7.39 -10.71 -18.23
C ALA A 118 7.00 -12.04 -17.55
N ASP A 119 5.99 -11.98 -16.70
CA ASP A 119 5.44 -13.14 -16.01
C ASP A 119 3.97 -13.34 -16.39
N ASN A 120 3.50 -14.56 -16.19
CA ASN A 120 2.10 -14.93 -16.38
C ASN A 120 1.62 -15.72 -15.15
N PRO A 121 1.45 -15.05 -13.99
CA PRO A 121 1.00 -15.71 -12.77
C PRO A 121 -0.38 -16.32 -13.00
N SER A 122 -0.69 -17.35 -12.23
CA SER A 122 -1.95 -18.09 -12.37
C SER A 122 -2.50 -18.50 -11.02
N VAL A 123 -3.81 -18.61 -10.92
CA VAL A 123 -4.50 -19.14 -9.74
C VAL A 123 -5.47 -20.24 -10.14
N SER A 124 -5.52 -21.30 -9.34
CA SER A 124 -6.52 -22.36 -9.49
C SER A 124 -7.61 -22.20 -8.45
N ILE A 125 -8.84 -21.94 -8.91
CA ILE A 125 -10.00 -21.56 -8.08
C ILE A 125 -11.28 -22.18 -8.64
N SER A 126 -12.40 -22.16 -7.92
CA SER A 126 -13.69 -22.56 -8.51
C SER A 126 -14.12 -21.63 -9.66
N ARG A 127 -14.90 -22.15 -10.62
CA ARG A 127 -15.55 -21.30 -11.64
C ARG A 127 -16.43 -20.21 -11.02
N LEU A 128 -17.02 -20.45 -9.86
CA LEU A 128 -17.75 -19.44 -9.10
C LEU A 128 -16.82 -18.29 -8.70
N GLY A 129 -15.65 -18.60 -8.14
CA GLY A 129 -14.64 -17.62 -7.77
C GLY A 129 -14.15 -16.82 -8.96
N GLN A 130 -13.82 -17.48 -10.08
CA GLN A 130 -13.48 -16.79 -11.33
C GLN A 130 -14.60 -15.83 -11.75
N LYS A 131 -15.84 -16.30 -11.85
CA LYS A 131 -16.97 -15.48 -12.28
C LYS A 131 -17.20 -14.28 -11.36
N VAL A 132 -17.34 -14.51 -10.06
CA VAL A 132 -17.66 -13.44 -9.10
C VAL A 132 -16.57 -12.39 -9.09
N LEU A 133 -15.29 -12.78 -9.02
CA LEU A 133 -14.20 -11.81 -8.93
C LEU A 133 -14.00 -11.03 -10.24
N SER A 134 -14.14 -11.69 -11.40
CA SER A 134 -14.09 -11.02 -12.71
C SER A 134 -15.30 -10.12 -12.95
N ASP A 135 -16.50 -10.49 -12.51
CA ASP A 135 -17.71 -9.64 -12.64
C ASP A 135 -17.55 -8.34 -11.83
N ILE A 136 -16.94 -8.41 -10.64
CA ILE A 136 -16.70 -7.23 -9.79
C ILE A 136 -15.58 -6.36 -10.39
N ASP A 137 -14.53 -6.95 -10.97
CA ASP A 137 -13.47 -6.22 -11.69
C ASP A 137 -14.03 -5.51 -12.94
N GLY A 138 -14.86 -6.21 -13.70
CA GLY A 138 -15.51 -5.74 -14.94
C GLY A 138 -16.73 -4.86 -14.73
N PHE A 139 -17.09 -4.51 -13.49
CA PHE A 139 -18.32 -3.77 -13.19
C PHE A 139 -18.41 -2.45 -13.98
N THR A 140 -19.60 -2.17 -14.50
CA THR A 140 -19.95 -0.94 -15.24
C THR A 140 -21.31 -0.44 -14.76
N TYR A 141 -21.58 0.85 -14.96
CA TYR A 141 -22.86 1.47 -14.62
C TYR A 141 -23.25 2.53 -15.64
N THR A 142 -24.55 2.81 -15.76
CA THR A 142 -25.04 3.95 -16.55
C THR A 142 -24.99 5.20 -15.69
N ASP A 143 -24.19 6.17 -16.09
CA ASP A 143 -24.10 7.47 -15.41
C ASP A 143 -25.44 8.21 -15.49
N PRO A 144 -26.06 8.59 -14.36
CA PRO A 144 -27.38 9.21 -14.34
C PRO A 144 -27.40 10.62 -14.94
N ASP A 145 -26.26 11.32 -14.96
CA ASP A 145 -26.16 12.69 -15.48
C ASP A 145 -25.90 12.70 -16.98
N THR A 146 -25.19 11.69 -17.50
CA THR A 146 -24.78 11.64 -18.92
C THR A 146 -25.46 10.55 -19.76
N ASP A 147 -26.18 9.61 -19.14
CA ASP A 147 -26.79 8.42 -19.79
C ASP A 147 -25.78 7.59 -20.59
N THR A 148 -24.52 7.56 -20.12
CA THR A 148 -23.44 6.79 -20.75
C THR A 148 -22.98 5.67 -19.83
N VAL A 149 -22.67 4.50 -20.41
CA VAL A 149 -22.08 3.40 -19.66
C VAL A 149 -20.63 3.74 -19.36
N LYS A 150 -20.26 3.71 -18.09
CA LYS A 150 -18.90 3.97 -17.59
C LYS A 150 -18.39 2.80 -16.76
N PRO A 151 -17.08 2.57 -16.74
CA PRO A 151 -16.48 1.67 -15.76
C PRO A 151 -16.79 2.14 -14.33
N GLY A 152 -17.07 1.20 -13.44
CA GLY A 152 -17.30 1.48 -12.02
C GLY A 152 -16.30 0.74 -11.16
N PHE A 153 -15.86 1.39 -10.07
CA PHE A 153 -15.11 0.73 -9.00
C PHE A 153 -16.06 0.30 -7.87
N LEU A 154 -15.96 -0.95 -7.44
CA LEU A 154 -16.71 -1.50 -6.30
C LEU A 154 -15.78 -1.65 -5.09
N PRO A 155 -15.81 -0.75 -4.09
CA PRO A 155 -14.96 -0.88 -2.91
C PRO A 155 -15.38 -2.10 -2.06
N ALA A 156 -14.41 -2.69 -1.37
CA ALA A 156 -14.61 -3.80 -0.44
C ALA A 156 -15.63 -3.45 0.67
N ALA A 157 -15.75 -2.17 1.05
CA ALA A 157 -16.76 -1.71 2.01
C ALA A 157 -18.20 -2.01 1.59
N TRP A 158 -18.48 -2.12 0.29
CA TRP A 158 -19.84 -2.34 -0.22
C TRP A 158 -20.15 -3.80 -0.48
N LEU A 159 -19.14 -4.67 -0.59
CA LEU A 159 -19.27 -6.05 -1.09
C LEU A 159 -19.51 -7.09 0.01
N GLY A 160 -19.74 -6.68 1.26
CA GLY A 160 -19.77 -7.57 2.42
C GLY A 160 -20.78 -8.72 2.34
N ASP A 161 -22.00 -8.44 1.88
CA ASP A 161 -23.05 -9.46 1.73
C ASP A 161 -22.70 -10.47 0.63
N LEU A 162 -22.18 -9.99 -0.51
CA LEU A 162 -21.72 -10.86 -1.60
C LEU A 162 -20.53 -11.71 -1.15
N ALA A 163 -19.61 -11.14 -0.36
CA ALA A 163 -18.46 -11.88 0.17
C ALA A 163 -18.90 -13.00 1.11
N ALA A 164 -19.84 -12.73 2.02
CA ALA A 164 -20.40 -13.74 2.91
C ALA A 164 -21.08 -14.86 2.11
N LYS A 165 -21.85 -14.50 1.08
CA LYS A 165 -22.52 -15.46 0.20
C LYS A 165 -21.53 -16.32 -0.57
N TYR A 166 -20.53 -15.70 -1.19
CA TYR A 166 -19.49 -16.38 -1.95
C TYR A 166 -18.68 -17.35 -1.09
N VAL A 167 -18.18 -16.90 0.07
CA VAL A 167 -17.40 -17.74 0.99
C VAL A 167 -18.21 -18.93 1.51
N ALA A 168 -19.53 -18.75 1.74
CA ALA A 168 -20.40 -19.85 2.14
C ALA A 168 -20.63 -20.86 1.00
N ALA A 169 -20.64 -20.41 -0.26
CA ALA A 169 -20.82 -21.27 -1.42
C ALA A 169 -19.53 -21.99 -1.84
N ALA A 170 -18.35 -21.37 -1.69
CA ALA A 170 -17.06 -21.92 -2.11
C ALA A 170 -15.96 -21.65 -1.08
N SER A 171 -16.02 -22.28 0.10
CA SER A 171 -15.06 -21.98 1.18
C SER A 171 -13.61 -22.42 0.90
N GLN A 172 -13.42 -23.32 -0.07
CA GLN A 172 -12.12 -23.84 -0.47
C GLN A 172 -11.33 -22.85 -1.32
N ASP A 173 -11.99 -21.87 -1.95
CA ASP A 173 -11.36 -20.83 -2.76
C ASP A 173 -10.45 -19.89 -1.94
N LYS A 174 -10.28 -20.10 -0.63
CA LYS A 174 -9.28 -19.39 0.19
C LYS A 174 -7.87 -19.93 -0.01
N TYR A 175 -7.77 -21.09 -0.66
CA TYR A 175 -6.53 -21.74 -1.08
C TYR A 175 -6.52 -21.89 -2.59
N ASP A 176 -5.32 -21.90 -3.16
CA ASP A 176 -5.14 -22.36 -4.52
C ASP A 176 -5.45 -23.87 -4.61
N HIS A 177 -6.36 -24.26 -5.49
CA HIS A 177 -6.88 -25.62 -5.58
C HIS A 177 -5.84 -26.64 -6.10
N GLU A 178 -4.76 -26.21 -6.76
CA GLU A 178 -3.70 -27.11 -7.24
C GLU A 178 -2.59 -27.27 -6.21
N THR A 179 -2.12 -26.17 -5.63
CA THR A 179 -0.97 -26.14 -4.74
C THR A 179 -1.34 -26.29 -3.26
N GLY A 180 -2.60 -26.01 -2.90
CA GLY A 180 -3.08 -25.98 -1.52
C GLY A 180 -2.55 -24.78 -0.71
N VAL A 181 -1.83 -23.86 -1.34
CA VAL A 181 -1.26 -22.68 -0.67
C VAL A 181 -2.38 -21.67 -0.41
N PRO A 182 -2.48 -21.09 0.82
CA PRO A 182 -3.43 -20.04 1.08
C PRO A 182 -3.18 -18.83 0.18
N HIS A 183 -4.24 -18.25 -0.38
CA HIS A 183 -4.10 -17.00 -1.12
C HIS A 183 -3.77 -15.82 -0.20
N PHE A 184 -4.03 -15.94 1.10
CA PHE A 184 -3.63 -14.93 2.08
C PHE A 184 -2.11 -14.90 2.25
N SER A 185 -1.52 -13.78 1.86
CA SER A 185 -0.08 -13.53 1.91
C SER A 185 0.21 -12.09 2.36
N HIS A 186 1.49 -11.78 2.55
CA HIS A 186 1.93 -10.40 2.80
C HIS A 186 1.54 -9.47 1.63
N GLY A 187 1.78 -9.88 0.39
CA GLY A 187 1.46 -9.09 -0.78
C GLY A 187 -0.03 -8.88 -1.00
N THR A 188 -0.89 -9.85 -0.67
CA THR A 188 -2.35 -9.62 -0.77
C THR A 188 -2.86 -8.51 0.14
N LYS A 189 -2.18 -8.25 1.27
CA LYS A 189 -2.51 -7.11 2.13
C LYS A 189 -1.98 -5.80 1.57
N VAL A 190 -0.71 -5.79 1.16
CA VAL A 190 -0.07 -4.58 0.61
C VAL A 190 -0.76 -4.14 -0.67
N PHE A 191 -0.88 -5.05 -1.62
CA PHE A 191 -1.53 -4.79 -2.89
C PHE A 191 -3.02 -4.55 -2.73
N GLY A 192 -3.73 -5.36 -1.92
CA GLY A 192 -5.15 -5.16 -1.64
C GLY A 192 -5.46 -3.77 -1.10
N TYR A 193 -4.63 -3.25 -0.18
CA TYR A 193 -4.77 -1.87 0.30
C TYR A 193 -4.58 -0.85 -0.83
N LEU A 194 -3.50 -0.96 -1.60
CA LEU A 194 -3.21 -0.03 -2.71
C LEU A 194 -4.35 -0.02 -3.76
N ALA A 195 -4.82 -1.20 -4.16
CA ALA A 195 -5.91 -1.37 -5.12
C ALA A 195 -7.22 -0.76 -4.61
N GLN A 196 -7.52 -0.92 -3.33
CA GLN A 196 -8.74 -0.39 -2.72
C GLN A 196 -8.70 1.13 -2.51
N HIS A 197 -7.58 1.68 -2.04
CA HIS A 197 -7.49 3.09 -1.65
C HIS A 197 -7.11 4.03 -2.80
N ASN A 198 -6.75 3.49 -3.96
CA ASN A 198 -6.43 4.24 -5.17
C ASN A 198 -7.26 3.71 -6.34
N PRO A 199 -8.58 3.94 -6.42
CA PRO A 199 -9.47 3.28 -7.39
C PRO A 199 -9.10 3.49 -8.86
N ASP A 200 -8.40 4.57 -9.20
CA ASP A 200 -7.97 4.87 -10.57
C ASP A 200 -6.50 4.51 -10.86
N ALA A 201 -5.76 3.96 -9.89
CA ALA A 201 -4.34 3.65 -10.12
C ALA A 201 -4.13 2.51 -11.13
N GLU A 202 -3.06 2.63 -11.91
CA GLU A 202 -2.50 1.55 -12.74
C GLU A 202 -1.45 0.79 -11.94
N PHE A 203 -1.38 -0.53 -12.09
CA PHE A 203 -0.40 -1.35 -11.38
C PHE A 203 0.53 -2.10 -12.29
N VAL A 204 1.80 -2.14 -11.88
CA VAL A 204 2.80 -3.06 -12.39
C VAL A 204 3.30 -3.87 -11.21
N ILE A 205 3.37 -5.18 -11.37
CA ILE A 205 3.65 -6.09 -10.26
C ILE A 205 5.00 -6.78 -10.48
N ILE A 206 5.84 -6.83 -9.45
CA ILE A 206 6.97 -7.76 -9.38
C ILE A 206 6.73 -8.70 -8.21
N ASP A 207 6.68 -10.01 -8.49
CA ASP A 207 6.69 -11.00 -7.42
C ASP A 207 8.11 -11.14 -6.84
N THR A 208 8.31 -10.58 -5.66
CA THR A 208 9.58 -10.62 -4.93
C THR A 208 9.96 -12.01 -4.43
N SER A 209 9.04 -12.99 -4.41
CA SER A 209 9.39 -14.39 -4.13
C SER A 209 10.40 -14.92 -5.16
N THR A 210 10.29 -14.44 -6.39
CA THR A 210 11.21 -14.74 -7.50
C THR A 210 12.50 -13.94 -7.44
N PHE A 211 12.60 -12.92 -6.58
CA PHE A 211 13.81 -12.11 -6.39
C PHE A 211 14.41 -12.38 -5.01
N SER A 212 14.93 -13.59 -4.84
CA SER A 212 15.68 -14.02 -3.64
C SER A 212 17.18 -14.13 -3.97
N PRO A 213 17.88 -13.01 -4.22
CA PRO A 213 19.17 -13.02 -4.92
C PRO A 213 20.25 -13.82 -4.18
N PHE A 214 20.28 -13.80 -2.85
CA PHE A 214 21.25 -14.57 -2.07
C PHE A 214 21.03 -16.09 -2.14
N ILE A 215 19.77 -16.54 -2.27
CA ILE A 215 19.47 -17.97 -2.44
C ILE A 215 19.75 -18.40 -3.87
N MET A 216 19.31 -17.59 -4.84
CA MET A 216 19.38 -17.92 -6.27
C MET A 216 20.80 -17.90 -6.82
N HIS A 217 21.66 -17.00 -6.33
CA HIS A 217 23.07 -16.91 -6.74
C HIS A 217 23.98 -17.68 -5.78
N LYS A 218 23.63 -18.94 -5.52
CA LYS A 218 24.29 -19.83 -4.55
C LYS A 218 25.81 -19.87 -4.71
N ASP A 219 26.31 -20.01 -5.93
CA ASP A 219 27.75 -20.18 -6.17
C ASP A 219 28.53 -18.93 -5.74
N ASP A 220 28.01 -17.73 -6.02
CA ASP A 220 28.64 -16.49 -5.59
C ASP A 220 28.67 -16.40 -4.07
N ILE A 221 27.55 -16.73 -3.41
CA ILE A 221 27.47 -16.74 -1.94
C ILE A 221 28.46 -17.73 -1.34
N CYS A 222 28.45 -18.99 -1.77
CA CYS A 222 29.31 -20.04 -1.20
C CYS A 222 30.80 -19.82 -1.48
N ASN A 223 31.14 -19.30 -2.66
CA ASN A 223 32.52 -18.93 -3.02
C ASN A 223 32.94 -17.57 -2.41
N ARG A 224 31.99 -16.82 -1.85
CA ARG A 224 32.18 -15.48 -1.29
C ARG A 224 32.63 -14.48 -2.37
N ASP A 225 32.17 -14.67 -3.60
CA ASP A 225 32.48 -13.86 -4.77
C ASP A 225 31.53 -12.65 -4.86
N ILE A 226 31.88 -11.61 -4.10
CA ILE A 226 31.07 -10.38 -3.98
C ILE A 226 31.04 -9.61 -5.32
N ASP A 227 32.13 -9.68 -6.09
CA ASP A 227 32.27 -8.92 -7.33
C ASP A 227 31.43 -9.56 -8.44
N ALA A 228 31.45 -10.89 -8.58
CA ALA A 228 30.54 -11.59 -9.49
C ALA A 228 29.07 -11.32 -9.15
N PHE A 229 28.71 -11.40 -7.85
CA PHE A 229 27.36 -11.11 -7.40
C PHE A 229 26.94 -9.67 -7.70
N TYR A 230 27.84 -8.69 -7.50
CA TYR A 230 27.59 -7.28 -7.83
C TYR A 230 27.29 -7.10 -9.32
N VAL A 231 28.05 -7.72 -10.22
CA VAL A 231 27.81 -7.66 -11.68
C VAL A 231 26.42 -8.20 -12.04
N LYS A 232 25.95 -9.27 -11.37
CA LYS A 232 24.59 -9.79 -11.57
C LYS A 232 23.52 -8.81 -11.08
N MET A 233 23.76 -8.13 -9.96
CA MET A 233 22.84 -7.10 -9.46
C MET A 233 22.84 -5.84 -10.33
N GLU A 234 23.95 -5.47 -10.97
CA GLU A 234 23.96 -4.41 -11.98
C GLU A 234 23.12 -4.76 -13.22
N ARG A 235 23.17 -6.02 -13.67
CA ARG A 235 22.31 -6.51 -14.77
C ARG A 235 20.84 -6.50 -14.38
N ALA A 236 20.52 -7.01 -13.19
CA ALA A 236 19.17 -6.97 -12.64
C ALA A 236 18.64 -5.53 -12.59
N ALA A 237 19.43 -4.60 -12.04
CA ALA A 237 19.11 -3.17 -11.98
C ALA A 237 18.90 -2.55 -13.36
N GLY A 238 19.77 -2.85 -14.33
CA GLY A 238 19.62 -2.36 -15.71
C GLY A 238 18.33 -2.83 -16.37
N SER A 239 17.92 -4.08 -16.12
CA SER A 239 16.65 -4.61 -16.62
C SER A 239 15.44 -4.07 -15.86
N LEU A 240 15.52 -3.88 -14.54
CA LEU A 240 14.47 -3.25 -13.75
C LEU A 240 14.14 -1.86 -14.29
N LEU A 241 15.17 -1.06 -14.58
CA LEU A 241 14.98 0.27 -15.15
C LEU A 241 14.30 0.18 -16.53
N ARG A 242 14.91 -0.53 -17.48
CA ARG A 242 14.47 -0.50 -18.89
C ARG A 242 13.20 -1.31 -19.15
N ASN A 243 13.11 -2.51 -18.58
CA ASN A 243 12.04 -3.45 -18.91
C ASN A 243 10.79 -3.21 -18.05
N VAL A 244 10.94 -2.59 -16.88
CA VAL A 244 9.83 -2.39 -15.93
C VAL A 244 9.53 -0.91 -15.74
N ILE A 245 10.47 -0.12 -15.22
CA ILE A 245 10.20 1.27 -14.80
C ILE A 245 9.90 2.18 -15.99
N GLU A 246 10.80 2.24 -16.97
CA GLU A 246 10.69 3.14 -18.13
C GLU A 246 9.59 2.71 -19.09
N VAL A 247 9.47 1.40 -19.38
CA VAL A 247 8.46 0.87 -20.33
C VAL A 247 7.02 1.07 -19.85
N ASN A 248 6.79 1.11 -18.53
CA ASN A 248 5.44 1.23 -17.99
C ASN A 248 5.11 2.62 -17.44
N ASP A 249 6.00 3.60 -17.58
CA ASP A 249 5.83 4.97 -17.06
C ASP A 249 5.52 4.96 -15.54
N ILE A 250 6.31 4.22 -14.76
CA ILE A 250 6.11 4.15 -13.31
C ILE A 250 6.35 5.53 -12.68
N GLU A 251 5.40 6.02 -11.87
CA GLU A 251 5.56 7.25 -11.08
C GLU A 251 5.78 6.94 -9.60
N TYR A 252 5.18 5.86 -9.09
CA TYR A 252 5.28 5.46 -7.69
C TYR A 252 5.84 4.05 -7.57
N ILE A 253 6.70 3.83 -6.57
CA ILE A 253 7.12 2.48 -6.17
C ILE A 253 6.66 2.25 -4.75
N ASN A 254 5.88 1.21 -4.52
CA ASN A 254 5.65 0.68 -3.18
C ASN A 254 6.52 -0.56 -2.97
N TYR A 255 7.53 -0.45 -2.11
CA TYR A 255 8.38 -1.58 -1.71
C TYR A 255 8.24 -1.85 -0.22
N SER A 256 7.51 -2.91 0.12
CA SER A 256 7.22 -3.32 1.50
C SER A 256 8.19 -4.37 2.04
N GLY A 257 9.46 -4.31 1.62
CA GLY A 257 10.51 -5.23 2.01
C GLY A 257 11.89 -4.58 2.05
N GLY A 258 12.93 -5.39 2.26
CA GLY A 258 14.31 -4.92 2.30
C GLY A 258 15.29 -6.09 2.31
N PHE A 259 16.58 -5.78 2.27
CA PHE A 259 17.65 -6.77 2.42
C PHE A 259 18.59 -6.36 3.56
N GLU A 260 18.83 -7.31 4.46
CA GLU A 260 19.70 -7.13 5.61
C GLU A 260 20.79 -8.20 5.70
N ARG A 261 21.78 -7.96 6.56
CA ARG A 261 22.92 -8.85 6.76
C ARG A 261 22.47 -10.27 7.13
N ARG A 262 21.37 -10.38 7.87
CA ARG A 262 20.78 -11.65 8.29
C ARG A 262 20.29 -12.48 7.10
N ASP A 263 19.76 -11.86 6.05
CA ASP A 263 19.29 -12.59 4.87
C ASP A 263 20.42 -13.33 4.17
N VAL A 264 21.61 -12.72 4.10
CA VAL A 264 22.80 -13.37 3.54
C VAL A 264 23.24 -14.54 4.42
N GLN A 265 23.13 -14.42 5.74
CA GLN A 265 23.47 -15.50 6.67
C GLN A 265 22.48 -16.67 6.57
N ASN A 266 21.19 -16.35 6.49
CA ASN A 266 20.15 -17.35 6.25
C ASN A 266 20.40 -18.07 4.93
N ALA A 267 20.72 -17.33 3.86
CA ALA A 267 21.03 -17.91 2.56
C ALA A 267 22.31 -18.76 2.57
N TRP A 268 23.36 -18.33 3.26
CA TRP A 268 24.59 -19.12 3.46
C TRP A 268 24.28 -20.50 4.06
N THR A 269 23.45 -20.54 5.10
CA THR A 269 23.04 -21.77 5.76
C THR A 269 22.13 -22.62 4.86
N SER A 270 21.10 -22.02 4.24
CA SER A 270 20.18 -22.72 3.33
C SER A 270 20.88 -23.33 2.12
N ASN A 271 21.88 -22.63 1.58
CA ASN A 271 22.69 -23.09 0.46
C ASN A 271 23.71 -24.18 0.82
N LYS A 272 23.85 -24.50 2.13
CA LYS A 272 24.81 -25.47 2.67
C LYS A 272 26.25 -25.14 2.26
N CYS A 273 26.62 -23.86 2.33
CA CYS A 273 27.96 -23.41 1.98
C CYS A 273 29.01 -23.90 3.00
N ASN A 274 30.23 -24.19 2.52
CA ASN A 274 31.32 -24.70 3.36
C ASN A 274 32.09 -23.58 4.08
N GLY A 275 32.42 -23.81 5.35
CA GLY A 275 33.20 -22.90 6.20
C GLY A 275 32.35 -21.80 6.85
N SER A 276 32.95 -20.63 7.11
CA SER A 276 32.29 -19.51 7.78
C SER A 276 32.07 -18.31 6.85
N LEU A 277 31.05 -17.51 7.16
CA LEU A 277 30.79 -16.21 6.54
C LEU A 277 30.90 -15.13 7.60
N SER A 278 31.87 -14.22 7.44
CA SER A 278 32.03 -13.10 8.37
C SER A 278 30.94 -12.05 8.16
N ASN A 279 30.59 -11.32 9.23
CA ASN A 279 29.65 -10.20 9.15
C ASN A 279 30.08 -9.14 8.13
N TYR A 280 31.38 -8.89 8.00
CA TYR A 280 31.92 -7.99 6.98
C TYR A 280 31.56 -8.44 5.56
N LYS A 281 31.76 -9.72 5.22
CA LYS A 281 31.42 -10.26 3.90
C LYS A 281 29.91 -10.29 3.68
N ALA A 282 29.13 -10.67 4.69
CA ALA A 282 27.67 -10.64 4.61
C ALA A 282 27.15 -9.23 4.31
N LYS A 283 27.66 -8.21 5.03
CA LYS A 283 27.34 -6.80 4.75
C LYS A 283 27.69 -6.41 3.31
N ARG A 284 28.85 -6.83 2.80
CA ARG A 284 29.28 -6.52 1.42
C ARG A 284 28.34 -7.13 0.38
N PHE A 285 27.83 -8.34 0.59
CA PHE A 285 26.80 -8.92 -0.29
C PHE A 285 25.50 -8.11 -0.29
N VAL A 286 25.03 -7.64 0.87
CA VAL A 286 23.87 -6.74 0.94
C VAL A 286 24.15 -5.45 0.17
N GLN A 287 25.32 -4.85 0.38
CA GLN A 287 25.73 -3.65 -0.35
C GLN A 287 25.81 -3.85 -1.87
N SER A 288 26.08 -5.08 -2.33
CA SER A 288 26.11 -5.38 -3.75
C SER A 288 24.73 -5.31 -4.43
N ILE A 289 23.63 -5.26 -3.67
CA ILE A 289 22.27 -5.02 -4.20
C ILE A 289 22.01 -3.52 -4.46
N ARG A 290 22.89 -2.62 -4.00
CA ARG A 290 22.74 -1.17 -4.17
C ARG A 290 22.35 -0.73 -5.60
N PRO A 291 22.87 -1.29 -6.71
CA PRO A 291 22.43 -0.90 -8.05
C PRO A 291 20.92 -0.98 -8.24
N VAL A 292 20.26 -2.00 -7.66
CA VAL A 292 18.79 -2.15 -7.71
C VAL A 292 18.11 -1.02 -6.94
N TYR A 293 18.58 -0.71 -5.73
CA TYR A 293 18.07 0.40 -4.92
C TYR A 293 18.27 1.77 -5.60
N ASP A 294 19.41 1.96 -6.26
CA ASP A 294 19.68 3.19 -7.02
C ASP A 294 18.63 3.37 -8.13
N LYS A 295 18.18 2.29 -8.78
CA LYS A 295 17.09 2.35 -9.77
C LYS A 295 15.70 2.53 -9.17
N LEU A 296 15.43 1.97 -7.99
CA LEU A 296 14.15 2.19 -7.31
C LEU A 296 14.03 3.63 -6.77
N PHE A 297 15.14 4.23 -6.32
CA PHE A 297 15.07 5.42 -5.46
C PHE A 297 15.83 6.65 -5.96
N SER A 298 16.51 6.54 -7.12
CA SER A 298 17.18 7.67 -7.79
C SER A 298 16.71 7.89 -9.23
N THR A 299 15.76 7.11 -9.72
CA THR A 299 15.21 7.31 -11.07
C THR A 299 14.41 8.61 -11.11
N TYR A 300 14.65 9.41 -12.17
CA TYR A 300 13.96 10.67 -12.38
C TYR A 300 12.46 10.44 -12.61
N GLY A 301 11.61 11.30 -12.05
CA GLY A 301 10.16 11.19 -12.23
C GLY A 301 9.52 10.00 -11.51
N VAL A 302 10.22 9.37 -10.56
CA VAL A 302 9.70 8.27 -9.74
C VAL A 302 9.82 8.65 -8.27
N LEU A 303 8.80 8.39 -7.45
CA LEU A 303 8.86 8.46 -5.99
C LEU A 303 8.74 7.04 -5.41
N GLY A 304 9.78 6.58 -4.72
CA GLY A 304 9.74 5.32 -3.99
C GLY A 304 9.31 5.49 -2.53
N ILE A 305 8.33 4.71 -2.11
CA ILE A 305 7.87 4.58 -0.74
C ILE A 305 8.30 3.20 -0.25
N HIS A 306 9.17 3.20 0.75
CA HIS A 306 9.91 2.03 1.20
C HIS A 306 9.60 1.74 2.66
N ALA A 307 9.27 0.50 3.00
CA ALA A 307 9.18 0.06 4.38
C ALA A 307 10.54 0.21 5.08
N GLY A 308 10.62 1.03 6.12
CA GLY A 308 11.86 1.23 6.87
C GLY A 308 12.17 0.08 7.83
N ALA A 309 13.45 -0.18 8.05
CA ALA A 309 13.91 -1.08 9.11
C ALA A 309 13.96 -0.37 10.49
N VAL A 310 13.41 -1.03 11.51
CA VAL A 310 13.48 -0.56 12.90
C VAL A 310 14.94 -0.57 13.35
N SER A 311 15.40 0.53 13.96
CA SER A 311 16.78 0.63 14.45
C SER A 311 17.86 0.32 13.40
N ALA A 312 17.60 0.71 12.14
CA ALA A 312 18.51 0.48 11.03
C ALA A 312 19.93 0.97 11.34
N THR A 313 20.92 0.14 11.02
CA THR A 313 22.33 0.52 11.14
C THR A 313 23.10 0.23 9.86
N ASN A 314 24.22 0.93 9.65
CA ASN A 314 25.09 0.64 8.51
C ASN A 314 25.73 -0.76 8.57
N ASN A 315 25.67 -1.46 9.71
CA ASN A 315 26.19 -2.82 9.81
C ASN A 315 25.15 -3.88 9.42
N GLU A 316 23.91 -3.70 9.86
CA GLU A 316 22.82 -4.65 9.67
C GLU A 316 22.02 -4.36 8.39
N ASN A 317 21.71 -3.09 8.15
CA ASN A 317 20.81 -2.62 7.08
C ASN A 317 21.52 -1.54 6.24
N PRO A 318 22.63 -1.88 5.55
CA PRO A 318 23.45 -0.89 4.86
C PRO A 318 22.73 -0.18 3.71
N LEU A 319 21.63 -0.72 3.18
CA LEU A 319 20.83 -0.08 2.12
C LEU A 319 19.75 0.85 2.69
N ASP A 320 19.19 0.52 3.85
CA ASP A 320 18.20 1.35 4.56
C ASP A 320 18.80 2.67 5.04
N VAL A 321 20.09 2.71 5.38
CA VAL A 321 20.74 3.93 5.90
C VAL A 321 21.21 4.91 4.82
N ILE A 322 21.18 4.55 3.54
CA ILE A 322 21.54 5.43 2.43
C ILE A 322 20.48 6.54 2.31
N ASP A 323 20.85 7.79 2.07
CA ASP A 323 19.84 8.81 1.75
C ASP A 323 19.61 8.86 0.25
N TYR A 324 18.35 8.77 -0.16
CA TYR A 324 17.93 8.81 -1.55
C TYR A 324 16.94 9.96 -1.73
N GLN A 325 17.18 10.79 -2.76
CA GLN A 325 16.36 11.97 -3.01
C GLN A 325 14.88 11.59 -3.21
N ASN A 326 14.64 10.55 -4.01
CA ASN A 326 13.30 10.11 -4.38
C ASN A 326 12.82 8.90 -3.56
N ARG A 327 13.21 8.83 -2.27
CA ARG A 327 12.71 7.82 -1.33
C ARG A 327 12.04 8.43 -0.12
N ILE A 328 10.95 7.82 0.33
CA ILE A 328 10.38 8.02 1.67
C ILE A 328 10.44 6.68 2.39
N ARG A 329 11.26 6.57 3.45
CA ARG A 329 11.24 5.42 4.36
C ARG A 329 10.15 5.61 5.40
N VAL A 330 9.24 4.64 5.47
CA VAL A 330 8.04 4.71 6.30
C VAL A 330 8.11 3.69 7.42
N MET A 331 7.68 4.11 8.61
CA MET A 331 7.48 3.23 9.77
C MET A 331 6.05 3.38 10.28
N SER A 332 5.47 2.31 10.82
CA SER A 332 4.20 2.40 11.56
C SER A 332 4.43 2.84 13.00
N TYR A 333 3.50 3.58 13.59
CA TYR A 333 3.39 3.75 15.05
C TYR A 333 1.94 3.59 15.48
N THR A 334 1.72 3.53 16.79
CA THR A 334 0.37 3.50 17.34
C THR A 334 0.25 4.31 18.62
N THR A 335 -0.92 4.89 18.82
CA THR A 335 -1.36 5.56 20.05
C THR A 335 -2.37 4.71 20.85
N GLY A 336 -2.60 3.46 20.43
CA GLY A 336 -3.57 2.57 21.04
C GLY A 336 -5.00 3.09 20.85
N SER A 337 -5.76 3.14 21.94
CA SER A 337 -7.13 3.67 21.98
C SER A 337 -7.25 5.21 21.97
N VAL A 338 -6.12 5.94 21.93
CA VAL A 338 -6.12 7.41 22.03
C VAL A 338 -6.07 8.05 20.65
N ASP A 339 -7.01 8.96 20.36
CA ASP A 339 -6.93 9.79 19.15
C ASP A 339 -5.74 10.76 19.20
N THR A 340 -4.95 10.78 18.13
CA THR A 340 -3.89 11.77 17.98
C THR A 340 -4.49 13.17 17.89
N GLN A 341 -3.76 14.18 18.36
CA GLN A 341 -4.07 15.60 18.10
C GLN A 341 -3.26 16.17 16.94
N ILE A 342 -2.59 15.29 16.17
CA ILE A 342 -1.79 15.68 15.01
C ILE A 342 -2.72 16.32 13.98
N SER A 343 -2.41 17.53 13.52
CA SER A 343 -3.19 18.21 12.47
C SER A 343 -3.11 17.48 11.13
N GLN A 344 -4.04 17.77 10.21
CA GLN A 344 -4.07 17.14 8.88
C GLN A 344 -2.77 17.34 8.08
N ASP A 345 -2.10 18.48 8.26
CA ASP A 345 -0.80 18.81 7.65
C ASP A 345 0.41 18.39 8.51
N ALA A 346 0.16 17.71 9.63
CA ALA A 346 1.12 17.24 10.61
C ALA A 346 2.04 18.31 11.24
N LYS A 347 1.70 19.60 11.11
CA LYS A 347 2.52 20.69 11.66
C LYS A 347 2.35 20.89 13.17
N THR A 348 1.23 20.45 13.73
CA THR A 348 0.87 20.66 15.14
C THR A 348 0.41 19.37 15.81
N GLY A 349 0.52 19.31 17.14
CA GLY A 349 0.00 18.20 17.97
C GLY A 349 0.84 16.92 17.96
N TRP A 350 1.92 16.86 17.18
CA TRP A 350 2.79 15.68 17.08
C TRP A 350 3.78 15.56 18.25
N GLN A 351 4.11 16.66 18.92
CA GLN A 351 5.05 16.66 20.05
C GLN A 351 4.52 15.84 21.21
N ASP A 352 3.24 16.01 21.57
CA ASP A 352 2.60 15.25 22.64
C ASP A 352 2.54 13.74 22.30
N VAL A 353 2.28 13.41 21.04
CA VAL A 353 2.31 12.02 20.57
C VAL A 353 3.71 11.43 20.75
N PHE A 354 4.76 12.16 20.36
CA PHE A 354 6.13 11.70 20.56
C PHE A 354 6.44 11.50 22.05
N VAL A 355 6.15 12.48 22.90
CA VAL A 355 6.49 12.43 24.33
C VAL A 355 5.76 11.29 25.04
N ASN A 356 4.48 11.08 24.73
CA ASN A 356 3.67 10.04 25.38
C ASN A 356 3.94 8.63 24.84
N HIS A 357 4.53 8.51 23.64
CA HIS A 357 4.76 7.24 22.95
C HIS A 357 6.20 7.11 22.45
N SER A 358 7.19 7.62 23.18
CA SER A 358 8.57 7.74 22.69
C SER A 358 9.20 6.42 22.22
N SER A 359 8.80 5.30 22.81
CA SER A 359 9.27 3.96 22.43
C SER A 359 8.86 3.53 21.01
N GLU A 360 7.79 4.11 20.46
CA GLU A 360 7.38 3.85 19.08
C GLU A 360 8.35 4.46 18.05
N PHE A 361 9.22 5.37 18.50
CA PHE A 361 10.13 6.12 17.65
C PHE A 361 11.61 5.73 17.89
N ASP A 362 11.86 4.60 18.54
CA ASP A 362 13.21 4.05 18.66
C ASP A 362 13.80 3.79 17.26
N GLY A 363 15.06 4.19 17.07
CA GLY A 363 15.73 4.04 15.77
C GLY A 363 15.32 5.06 14.70
N HIS A 364 14.75 6.20 15.09
CA HIS A 364 14.21 7.23 14.17
C HIS A 364 15.19 7.86 13.19
N LYS A 365 16.50 7.66 13.36
CA LYS A 365 17.54 8.35 12.58
C LYS A 365 17.39 8.22 11.07
N TYR A 366 16.85 7.10 10.59
CA TYR A 366 16.75 6.79 9.16
C TYR A 366 15.30 6.72 8.65
N ILE A 367 14.31 7.07 9.48
CA ILE A 367 12.91 7.07 9.09
C ILE A 367 12.51 8.47 8.65
N ASP A 368 11.91 8.56 7.46
CA ASP A 368 11.44 9.82 6.88
C ASP A 368 10.02 10.15 7.32
N MET A 369 9.15 9.14 7.48
CA MET A 369 7.75 9.29 7.83
C MET A 369 7.26 8.18 8.77
N TYR A 370 6.42 8.55 9.72
CA TYR A 370 5.72 7.65 10.64
C TYR A 370 4.22 7.75 10.40
N VAL A 371 3.54 6.60 10.25
CA VAL A 371 2.09 6.52 10.00
C VAL A 371 1.39 5.89 11.20
N ASN A 372 0.40 6.57 11.76
CA ASN A 372 -0.43 6.04 12.84
C ASN A 372 -1.40 5.00 12.30
N PHE A 373 -1.54 3.88 13.00
CA PHE A 373 -2.49 2.81 12.65
C PHE A 373 -3.74 2.77 13.53
N GLY A 374 -3.70 3.47 14.67
CA GLY A 374 -4.88 3.61 15.52
C GLY A 374 -5.31 2.36 16.28
N TYR A 375 -4.45 1.35 16.38
CA TYR A 375 -4.72 0.14 17.17
C TYR A 375 -3.48 -0.38 17.92
N GLY A 376 -3.67 -0.97 19.09
CA GLY A 376 -2.58 -1.36 19.99
C GLY A 376 -1.74 -2.55 19.50
N ARG A 377 -0.46 -2.61 19.93
CA ARG A 377 0.46 -3.73 19.62
C ARG A 377 0.06 -5.07 20.26
N SER A 378 -0.56 -5.03 21.44
CA SER A 378 -0.99 -6.20 22.22
C SER A 378 -2.50 -6.31 22.38
N ALA A 379 -3.21 -5.18 22.27
CA ALA A 379 -4.66 -5.09 22.35
C ALA A 379 -5.21 -4.47 21.06
N PHE A 380 -5.14 -5.22 19.95
CA PHE A 380 -5.59 -4.77 18.63
C PHE A 380 -7.12 -4.55 18.53
N TRP A 381 -7.87 -4.88 19.58
CA TRP A 381 -9.30 -4.54 19.73
C TRP A 381 -9.51 -3.07 20.14
N GLU A 382 -8.50 -2.45 20.76
CA GLU A 382 -8.54 -1.03 21.07
C GLU A 382 -8.30 -0.25 19.79
N THR A 383 -9.32 0.48 19.34
CA THR A 383 -9.23 1.35 18.16
C THR A 383 -9.56 2.79 18.51
N ASN A 384 -8.91 3.72 17.83
CA ASN A 384 -9.25 5.14 17.82
C ASN A 384 -9.89 5.51 16.46
N SER A 385 -9.93 6.80 16.08
CA SER A 385 -10.46 7.29 14.80
C SER A 385 -9.53 7.08 13.58
N THR A 386 -8.38 6.44 13.78
CA THR A 386 -7.33 6.18 12.78
C THR A 386 -7.31 4.74 12.21
N PRO A 387 -8.33 3.87 12.35
CA PRO A 387 -8.12 2.45 12.14
C PRO A 387 -7.75 2.15 10.68
N LYS A 388 -6.63 1.47 10.48
CA LYS A 388 -6.29 0.88 9.19
C LYS A 388 -7.33 -0.18 8.85
N MET A 389 -7.93 -0.07 7.67
CA MET A 389 -8.79 -1.11 7.11
C MET A 389 -7.96 -2.00 6.19
N SER A 390 -8.02 -3.31 6.42
CA SER A 390 -7.37 -4.29 5.56
C SER A 390 -8.44 -5.04 4.78
N SER A 391 -8.31 -5.09 3.47
CA SER A 391 -9.22 -5.89 2.65
C SER A 391 -8.98 -7.38 2.91
N ASP A 392 -10.03 -8.20 2.83
CA ASP A 392 -9.86 -9.65 2.79
C ASP A 392 -9.15 -10.09 1.51
N VAL A 393 -8.79 -11.38 1.44
CA VAL A 393 -7.99 -11.95 0.34
C VAL A 393 -8.64 -11.71 -1.04
N TYR A 394 -9.97 -11.63 -1.08
CA TYR A 394 -10.76 -11.39 -2.29
C TYR A 394 -10.98 -9.91 -2.62
N GLY A 395 -10.62 -8.97 -1.73
CA GLY A 395 -10.93 -7.56 -1.94
C GLY A 395 -12.43 -7.26 -1.88
N MET A 396 -13.18 -7.98 -1.05
CA MET A 396 -14.64 -7.88 -0.95
C MET A 396 -15.16 -7.52 0.45
N ARG A 397 -14.30 -7.52 1.47
CA ARG A 397 -14.61 -7.00 2.80
C ARG A 397 -13.45 -6.22 3.36
N TYR A 398 -13.74 -5.25 4.21
CA TYR A 398 -12.75 -4.73 5.16
C TYR A 398 -12.86 -5.47 6.48
N GLY A 399 -11.71 -5.85 7.03
CA GLY A 399 -11.55 -6.16 8.44
C GLY A 399 -10.78 -5.02 9.12
N ALA A 400 -11.04 -4.84 10.41
CA ALA A 400 -10.05 -4.17 11.26
C ALA A 400 -8.74 -4.96 11.15
N ASP A 401 -7.60 -4.29 10.94
CA ASP A 401 -6.34 -5.00 10.88
C ASP A 401 -6.01 -5.57 12.27
N TRP A 402 -5.71 -6.86 12.33
CA TRP A 402 -5.39 -7.58 13.57
C TRP A 402 -3.90 -7.93 13.66
N GLU A 403 -3.11 -7.48 12.69
CA GLU A 403 -1.68 -7.72 12.67
C GLU A 403 -0.90 -6.64 13.39
N PHE A 404 0.20 -7.06 13.99
CA PHE A 404 1.15 -6.17 14.63
C PHE A 404 1.57 -5.03 13.69
N PRO A 405 1.55 -3.76 14.14
CA PRO A 405 2.00 -2.64 13.33
C PRO A 405 3.41 -2.89 12.78
N SER A 406 3.54 -2.81 11.45
CA SER A 406 4.77 -3.05 10.70
C SER A 406 4.97 -1.97 9.64
N SER A 407 6.21 -1.64 9.31
CA SER A 407 6.56 -0.71 8.23
C SER A 407 6.03 -1.17 6.86
N SER A 408 5.96 -2.48 6.62
CA SER A 408 5.41 -3.06 5.39
C SER A 408 3.94 -2.71 5.14
N TRP A 409 3.19 -2.49 6.22
CA TRP A 409 1.80 -2.05 6.19
C TRP A 409 1.66 -0.54 6.05
N ALA A 410 2.70 0.22 6.43
CA ALA A 410 2.69 1.68 6.43
C ALA A 410 3.07 2.24 5.06
N ALA A 411 3.94 1.55 4.32
CA ALA A 411 4.31 1.90 2.95
C ALA A 411 3.09 2.05 2.01
N PRO A 412 2.11 1.11 1.93
CA PRO A 412 0.96 1.28 1.04
C PRO A 412 0.03 2.42 1.46
N ILE A 413 -0.06 2.74 2.76
CA ILE A 413 -0.80 3.91 3.26
C ILE A 413 -0.12 5.19 2.80
N ALA A 414 1.20 5.30 3.01
CA ALA A 414 1.97 6.47 2.59
C ALA A 414 1.99 6.65 1.07
N THR A 415 2.00 5.57 0.29
CA THR A 415 1.85 5.60 -1.17
C THR A 415 0.48 6.19 -1.56
N SER A 416 -0.60 5.70 -0.96
CA SER A 416 -1.96 6.20 -1.23
C SER A 416 -2.12 7.67 -0.82
N TYR A 417 -1.49 8.06 0.29
CA TYR A 417 -1.43 9.46 0.73
C TYR A 417 -0.65 10.34 -0.26
N ALA A 418 0.49 9.86 -0.78
CA ALA A 418 1.26 10.58 -1.79
C ALA A 418 0.44 10.86 -3.06
N ILE A 419 -0.29 9.85 -3.55
CA ILE A 419 -1.18 9.99 -4.72
C ILE A 419 -2.29 11.00 -4.44
N ALA A 420 -2.92 10.90 -3.27
CA ALA A 420 -3.99 11.80 -2.84
C ALA A 420 -3.54 13.25 -2.65
N VAL A 421 -2.27 13.49 -2.31
CA VAL A 421 -1.69 14.85 -2.29
C VAL A 421 -1.34 15.30 -3.69
N GLN A 422 -0.78 14.43 -4.54
CA GLN A 422 -0.44 14.76 -5.92
C GLN A 422 -1.68 15.15 -6.75
N SER A 423 -2.84 14.53 -6.50
CA SER A 423 -4.09 14.88 -7.19
C SER A 423 -4.56 16.32 -6.94
N GLN A 424 -4.05 16.96 -5.89
CA GLN A 424 -4.35 18.35 -5.51
C GLN A 424 -3.29 19.34 -6.02
N ILE A 425 -2.19 18.86 -6.58
CA ILE A 425 -1.10 19.69 -7.12
C ILE A 425 -1.37 19.94 -8.61
N GLU A 426 -1.56 21.20 -8.99
CA GLU A 426 -1.96 21.59 -10.36
C GLU A 426 -0.85 21.40 -11.41
N TRP A 427 0.40 21.36 -10.98
CA TRP A 427 1.55 21.19 -11.86
C TRP A 427 2.01 19.72 -11.91
N GLY A 428 2.81 19.38 -12.93
CA GLY A 428 3.21 18.00 -13.22
C GLY A 428 3.92 17.29 -12.06
N PHE A 429 4.06 15.97 -12.17
CA PHE A 429 4.67 15.13 -11.14
C PHE A 429 6.14 15.51 -10.89
N ASP A 430 6.44 15.96 -9.67
CA ASP A 430 7.81 16.19 -9.15
C ASP A 430 7.95 15.45 -7.82
N PRO A 431 8.66 14.29 -7.80
CA PRO A 431 8.89 13.51 -6.59
C PRO A 431 9.49 14.31 -5.43
N ALA A 432 10.40 15.25 -5.72
CA ALA A 432 11.08 16.01 -4.68
C ALA A 432 10.15 17.05 -4.06
N TYR A 433 9.30 17.70 -4.86
CA TYR A 433 8.27 18.60 -4.35
C TYR A 433 7.17 17.86 -3.60
N LEU A 434 6.68 16.74 -4.14
CA LEU A 434 5.68 15.92 -3.46
C LEU A 434 6.19 15.45 -2.09
N LYS A 435 7.43 14.94 -2.02
CA LYS A 435 8.08 14.57 -0.75
C LYS A 435 8.15 15.73 0.25
N ARG A 436 8.51 16.95 -0.19
CA ARG A 436 8.53 18.15 0.68
C ARG A 436 7.12 18.59 1.12
N THR A 437 6.10 18.32 0.31
CA THR A 437 4.71 18.63 0.64
C THR A 437 4.17 17.65 1.67
N LEU A 438 4.44 16.35 1.50
CA LEU A 438 4.07 15.30 2.44
C LEU A 438 4.79 15.46 3.79
N ILE A 439 6.06 15.84 3.76
CA ILE A 439 6.93 15.92 4.94
C ILE A 439 7.58 17.32 4.98
N SER A 440 6.80 18.31 5.42
CA SER A 440 7.24 19.70 5.51
C SER A 440 8.36 19.91 6.54
N GLN A 441 9.15 20.98 6.43
CA GLN A 441 10.29 21.30 7.32
C GLN A 441 9.91 22.29 8.45
N ASP A 442 8.64 22.32 8.82
CA ASP A 442 8.07 23.33 9.74
C ASP A 442 7.98 22.84 11.20
N CYS A 443 8.62 21.70 11.53
CA CYS A 443 8.49 21.02 12.83
C CYS A 443 9.77 21.13 13.69
N TYR A 444 10.25 22.36 13.88
CA TYR A 444 11.33 22.67 14.84
C TYR A 444 10.83 22.99 16.25
N ASP A 445 9.53 23.24 16.40
CA ASP A 445 8.92 23.56 17.70
C ASP A 445 8.83 22.31 18.59
N ASN A 446 9.31 22.41 19.84
CA ASN A 446 9.22 21.34 20.82
C ASN A 446 7.89 21.36 21.61
N GLY A 447 6.98 22.29 21.32
CA GLY A 447 5.65 22.34 21.92
C GLY A 447 5.67 22.59 23.43
N GLY A 448 6.72 23.24 23.95
CA GLY A 448 6.89 23.48 25.39
C GLY A 448 7.65 22.39 26.15
N HIS A 449 8.04 21.29 25.49
CA HIS A 449 8.74 20.16 26.09
C HIS A 449 10.27 20.35 26.13
N PHE A 450 10.75 21.53 26.56
CA PHE A 450 12.17 21.95 26.50
C PHE A 450 13.17 21.03 27.22
N ILE A 451 12.72 20.24 28.19
CA ILE A 451 13.56 19.32 28.97
C ILE A 451 13.57 17.89 28.39
N ASN A 452 12.79 17.61 27.35
CA ASN A 452 12.76 16.30 26.70
C ASN A 452 13.87 16.20 25.64
N PHE A 453 15.03 15.67 26.06
CA PHE A 453 16.18 15.50 25.18
C PHE A 453 15.94 14.52 24.03
N ALA A 454 15.09 13.49 24.22
CA ALA A 454 14.74 12.54 23.17
C ALA A 454 13.91 13.20 22.06
N LEU A 455 12.98 14.10 22.42
CA LEU A 455 12.23 14.90 21.45
C LEU A 455 13.16 15.83 20.68
N SER A 456 14.11 16.45 21.38
CA SER A 456 15.09 17.34 20.73
C SER A 456 15.96 16.55 19.73
N ASP A 457 16.47 15.39 20.12
CA ASP A 457 17.20 14.48 19.23
C ASP A 457 16.35 14.04 18.02
N PHE A 458 15.07 13.73 18.25
CA PHE A 458 14.12 13.41 17.17
C PHE A 458 13.95 14.57 16.18
N ILE A 459 13.81 15.81 16.66
CA ILE A 459 13.70 17.00 15.80
C ILE A 459 14.98 17.19 14.99
N TYR A 460 16.15 17.13 15.64
CA TYR A 460 17.44 17.35 14.99
C TYR A 460 17.78 16.27 13.98
N ALA A 461 17.55 14.99 14.31
CA ALA A 461 17.75 13.89 13.37
C ALA A 461 16.81 13.97 12.16
N GLY A 462 15.58 14.47 12.38
CA GLY A 462 14.63 14.76 11.31
C GLY A 462 14.92 16.06 10.55
N ASN A 463 15.87 16.88 10.99
CA ASN A 463 16.13 18.23 10.47
C ASN A 463 14.84 19.09 10.39
N GLY A 464 14.06 19.08 11.46
CA GLY A 464 12.78 19.82 11.57
C GLY A 464 11.65 19.33 10.66
N ARG A 465 11.78 18.12 10.09
CA ARG A 465 10.72 17.52 9.28
C ARG A 465 9.52 17.09 10.12
N CYS A 466 8.31 17.34 9.62
CA CYS A 466 7.06 16.87 10.21
C CYS A 466 6.84 15.39 9.89
N ARG A 467 7.55 14.52 10.63
CA ARG A 467 7.63 13.09 10.33
C ARG A 467 6.47 12.26 10.89
N LEU A 468 5.82 12.70 11.97
CA LEU A 468 4.68 12.01 12.60
C LEU A 468 3.38 12.40 11.89
N GLN A 469 2.74 11.44 11.24
CA GLN A 469 1.58 11.68 10.38
C GLN A 469 0.41 10.79 10.79
N ASP A 470 -0.81 11.23 10.47
CA ASP A 470 -2.03 10.48 10.72
C ASP A 470 -2.99 10.53 9.50
N PRO A 471 -2.56 10.01 8.33
CA PRO A 471 -3.34 10.12 7.11
C PRO A 471 -4.66 9.32 7.18
N LEU A 472 -4.72 8.24 7.97
CA LEU A 472 -5.93 7.42 8.10
C LEU A 472 -7.05 8.15 8.86
N LYS A 473 -6.73 8.86 9.95
CA LYS A 473 -7.72 9.69 10.67
C LYS A 473 -8.41 10.70 9.76
N TYR A 474 -7.62 11.35 8.92
CA TYR A 474 -8.11 12.37 7.99
C TYR A 474 -8.57 11.80 6.64
N ARG A 475 -8.54 10.47 6.47
CA ARG A 475 -8.97 9.78 5.25
C ARG A 475 -8.28 10.35 4.00
N LEU A 476 -6.97 10.58 4.09
CA LEU A 476 -6.15 11.18 3.04
C LEU A 476 -5.75 10.14 1.98
N ASP A 477 -6.76 9.58 1.32
CA ASP A 477 -6.59 8.66 0.19
C ASP A 477 -7.61 8.98 -0.92
N THR A 478 -7.35 8.50 -2.13
CA THR A 478 -8.15 8.80 -3.32
C THR A 478 -9.58 8.25 -3.21
N LEU A 479 -9.75 7.06 -2.62
CA LEU A 479 -11.08 6.45 -2.41
C LEU A 479 -12.00 7.36 -1.59
N ASN A 480 -11.49 7.94 -0.51
CA ASN A 480 -12.23 8.87 0.34
C ASN A 480 -12.41 10.24 -0.30
N GLN A 481 -11.41 10.76 -1.01
CA GLN A 481 -11.52 12.02 -1.75
C GLN A 481 -12.68 11.97 -2.76
N GLN A 482 -12.77 10.87 -3.50
CA GLN A 482 -13.83 10.62 -4.48
C GLN A 482 -15.22 10.37 -3.84
N GLY A 483 -15.28 10.14 -2.53
CA GLY A 483 -16.55 10.06 -1.80
C GLY A 483 -17.18 8.68 -1.74
N TYR A 484 -16.44 7.62 -2.05
CA TYR A 484 -16.93 6.24 -1.93
C TYR A 484 -17.34 5.87 -0.48
N LEU A 485 -16.70 6.49 0.53
CA LEU A 485 -16.91 6.19 1.95
C LEU A 485 -17.42 7.40 2.77
N LYS A 486 -18.03 8.40 2.12
CA LYS A 486 -18.60 9.59 2.76
C LYS A 486 -20.03 9.39 3.24
#